data_AF-X1PSE8-F1
#
_entry.id   AF-X1PSE8-F1
#
_cell.length_a   1.000
_cell.length_b   1.000
_cell.length_c   1.000
_cell.angle_alpha   90.00
_cell.angle_beta   90.00
_cell.angle_gamma   90.00
#
_symmetry.space_group_name_H-M   'P 1'
#
loop_
_entity.id
_entity.type
_entity.pdbx_description
1 polymer ?
#
loop_
_entity_poly.entity_id
_entity_poly.type
_entity_poly.pdbx_seq_one_letter_code
_entity_poly.pdbx_strand_id
1 'polypeptide(L)'
;MTEEKEKGTALAKSRKASEKLTITAQDVTNYLCPEASKQEVALFLKVCQTEGLNPFAREIYLIKYQRDKPAQIVLSVDVFLKSAEASEQFDGFEAGIILKDASGKLEFREGSFLFKEEHGNLVGGWAKVYRKDRGKPFYS
;
A
#
# COMPACT_ATOMS: atom_id res chain seq x y z
N MET A 1 -8.35 10.07 40.40
CA MET A 1 -9.15 10.41 39.19
C MET A 1 -8.20 10.93 38.12
N THR A 2 -7.34 10.06 37.58
CA THR A 2 -6.34 10.42 36.55
C THR A 2 -5.89 9.15 35.81
N GLU A 3 -6.80 8.46 35.14
CA GLU A 3 -6.47 7.32 34.26
C GLU A 3 -7.42 7.31 33.04
N GLU A 4 -7.37 8.32 32.17
CA GLU A 4 -8.13 8.26 30.89
C GLU A 4 -7.43 8.87 29.66
N LYS A 5 -6.15 9.29 29.74
CA LYS A 5 -5.51 10.03 28.63
C LYS A 5 -4.68 9.23 27.61
N GLU A 6 -4.66 7.90 27.67
CA GLU A 6 -3.80 7.08 26.78
C GLU A 6 -4.50 6.43 25.56
N LYS A 7 -5.80 6.62 25.37
CA LYS A 7 -6.55 5.94 24.30
C LYS A 7 -6.75 6.84 23.08
N GLY A 8 -5.75 6.94 22.19
CA GLY A 8 -6.01 7.51 20.86
C GLY A 8 -4.83 8.01 20.05
N THR A 9 -3.63 7.44 20.24
CA THR A 9 -2.42 7.98 19.62
C THR A 9 -1.66 6.90 18.88
N ALA A 10 -1.42 7.10 17.58
CA ALA A 10 -0.56 6.24 16.79
C ALA A 10 0.82 6.89 16.64
N LEU A 11 1.87 6.10 16.88
CA LEU A 11 3.25 6.49 16.61
C LEU A 11 3.61 6.00 15.21
N ALA A 12 3.79 6.93 14.26
CA ALA A 12 4.26 6.61 12.92
C ALA A 12 5.76 6.95 12.79
N LYS A 13 6.52 6.11 12.07
CA LYS A 13 7.94 6.37 11.82
C LYS A 13 8.09 7.41 10.70
N SER A 14 8.85 8.47 10.96
CA SER A 14 9.27 9.44 9.95
C SER A 14 10.48 8.93 9.14
N ARG A 15 10.61 9.36 7.88
CA ARG A 15 11.79 9.10 7.02
C ARG A 15 13.10 9.66 7.62
N LYS A 16 13.03 10.62 8.55
CA LYS A 16 14.18 11.02 9.37
C LYS A 16 14.14 10.21 10.67
N ALA A 17 15.16 9.39 10.88
CA ALA A 17 15.28 8.37 11.93
C ALA A 17 15.20 8.85 13.40
N SER A 18 14.73 10.06 13.71
CA SER A 18 14.70 10.59 15.08
C SER A 18 13.41 11.28 15.54
N GLU A 19 12.43 11.56 14.67
CA GLU A 19 11.17 12.18 15.11
C GLU A 19 10.01 11.17 15.02
N LYS A 20 9.52 10.76 16.20
CA LYS A 20 8.26 10.05 16.35
C LYS A 20 7.14 11.01 15.97
N LEU A 21 6.55 10.83 14.79
CA LEU A 21 5.37 11.60 14.40
C LEU A 21 4.18 11.01 15.13
N THR A 22 3.64 11.79 16.06
CA THR A 22 2.43 11.47 16.79
C THR A 22 1.22 11.84 15.94
N ILE A 23 0.45 10.85 15.50
CA ILE A 23 -0.76 11.07 14.69
C ILE A 23 -1.96 10.92 15.60
N THR A 24 -2.78 11.96 15.66
CA THR A 24 -3.99 11.99 16.48
C THR A 24 -5.23 11.68 15.65
N ALA A 25 -6.31 11.26 16.33
CA ALA A 25 -7.61 11.05 15.67
C ALA A 25 -8.11 12.31 14.95
N GLN A 26 -7.80 13.49 15.50
CA GLN A 26 -8.22 14.76 14.92
C GLN A 26 -7.48 15.06 13.61
N ASP A 27 -6.20 14.69 13.52
CA ASP A 27 -5.44 14.82 12.27
C ASP A 27 -6.03 13.94 11.16
N VAL A 28 -6.48 12.73 11.51
CA VAL A 28 -7.10 11.81 10.54
C VAL A 28 -8.41 12.39 10.02
N THR A 29 -9.29 12.88 10.90
CA THR A 29 -10.55 13.47 10.46
C THR A 29 -10.35 14.78 9.69
N ASN A 30 -9.36 15.58 10.06
CA ASN A 30 -9.16 16.89 9.43
C ASN A 30 -8.47 16.78 8.05
N TYR A 31 -7.52 15.87 7.89
CA TYR A 31 -6.63 15.86 6.73
C TYR A 31 -6.72 14.60 5.87
N LEU A 32 -7.23 13.48 6.39
CA LEU A 32 -7.26 12.20 5.66
C LEU A 32 -8.68 11.80 5.26
N CYS A 33 -9.61 11.73 6.21
CA CYS A 33 -10.98 11.27 5.95
C CYS A 33 -11.98 11.92 6.93
N PRO A 34 -12.60 13.06 6.56
CA PRO A 34 -13.59 13.74 7.40
C PRO A 34 -14.87 12.95 7.67
N GLU A 35 -15.24 12.07 6.74
CA GLU A 35 -16.47 11.25 6.82
C GLU A 35 -16.28 9.97 7.66
N ALA A 36 -15.07 9.72 8.17
CA ALA A 36 -14.79 8.55 9.00
C ALA A 36 -15.40 8.72 10.40
N SER A 37 -16.04 7.66 10.89
CA SER A 37 -16.51 7.58 12.27
C SER A 37 -15.34 7.47 13.25
N LYS A 38 -15.58 7.83 14.51
CA LYS A 38 -14.57 7.71 15.57
C LYS A 38 -14.01 6.29 15.70
N GLN A 39 -14.86 5.28 15.49
CA GLN A 39 -14.49 3.86 15.54
C GLN A 39 -13.56 3.49 14.37
N GLU A 40 -13.86 3.95 13.16
CA GLU A 40 -13.01 3.72 11.97
C GLU A 40 -11.66 4.39 12.12
N VAL A 41 -11.63 5.62 12.63
CA VAL A 41 -10.38 6.35 12.92
C VAL A 41 -9.55 5.63 13.98
N ALA A 42 -10.17 5.13 15.05
CA ALA A 42 -9.47 4.39 16.09
C ALA A 42 -8.87 3.07 15.55
N LEU A 43 -9.62 2.34 14.72
CA LEU A 43 -9.13 1.14 14.05
C LEU A 43 -7.95 1.46 13.13
N PHE A 44 -8.08 2.51 12.31
CA PHE A 44 -7.04 2.98 11.40
C PHE A 44 -5.75 3.34 12.13
N LEU A 45 -5.83 4.13 13.20
CA LEU A 45 -4.68 4.50 14.03
C LEU A 45 -4.00 3.27 14.63
N LYS A 46 -4.78 2.29 15.10
CA LYS A 46 -4.22 1.04 15.64
C LYS A 46 -3.45 0.26 14.59
N VAL A 47 -3.95 0.20 13.34
CA VAL A 47 -3.25 -0.42 12.21
C VAL A 47 -1.95 0.35 11.90
N CYS A 48 -2.00 1.68 11.78
CA CYS A 48 -0.81 2.51 11.57
C CYS A 48 0.26 2.28 12.65
N GLN A 49 -0.15 2.16 13.92
CA GLN A 49 0.77 1.92 15.03
C GLN A 49 1.38 0.51 14.99
N THR A 50 0.57 -0.50 14.67
CA THR A 50 1.00 -1.91 14.69
C THR A 50 1.98 -2.20 13.55
N GLU A 51 1.65 -1.72 12.35
CA GLU A 51 2.47 -1.89 11.15
C GLU A 51 3.60 -0.85 11.03
N GLY A 52 3.58 0.19 11.88
CA GLY A 52 4.56 1.27 11.86
C GLY A 52 4.48 2.16 10.61
N LEU A 53 3.30 2.27 10.01
CA LEU A 53 3.05 2.96 8.74
C LEU A 53 2.64 4.41 8.92
N ASN A 54 3.04 5.25 7.96
CA ASN A 54 2.77 6.67 8.00
C ASN A 54 1.73 7.11 6.93
N PRO A 55 0.52 7.53 7.32
CA PRO A 55 -0.50 7.97 6.38
C PRO A 55 -0.14 9.28 5.65
N PHE A 56 0.64 10.17 6.25
CA PHE A 56 1.12 11.40 5.59
C PHE A 56 2.21 11.12 4.56
N ALA A 57 2.96 10.04 4.73
CA ALA A 57 3.94 9.57 3.77
C ALA A 57 3.33 8.74 2.63
N ARG A 58 1.99 8.69 2.52
CA ARG A 58 1.27 7.95 1.49
C ARG A 58 1.50 6.43 1.55
N GLU A 59 1.77 5.91 2.74
CA GLU A 59 2.00 4.48 2.97
C GLU A 59 0.69 3.74 3.25
N ILE A 60 -0.31 4.41 3.81
CA ILE A 60 -1.59 3.84 4.18
C ILE A 60 -2.69 4.89 4.05
N TYR A 61 -3.87 4.46 3.61
CA TYR A 61 -5.02 5.32 3.32
C TYR A 61 -6.26 4.81 4.04
N LEU A 62 -7.04 5.74 4.58
CA LEU A 62 -8.40 5.48 5.06
C LEU A 62 -9.38 6.04 4.03
N ILE A 63 -10.10 5.17 3.33
CA ILE A 63 -10.98 5.56 2.23
C ILE A 63 -12.42 5.23 2.57
N LYS A 64 -13.28 6.25 2.56
CA LYS A 64 -14.71 6.11 2.74
C LYS A 64 -15.44 6.42 1.43
N TYR A 65 -15.85 5.37 0.72
CA TYR A 65 -16.52 5.51 -0.57
C TYR A 65 -17.96 6.02 -0.45
N GLN A 66 -18.68 5.61 0.60
CA GLN A 66 -20.05 6.02 0.91
C GLN A 66 -20.17 6.20 2.42
N ARG A 67 -20.91 7.22 2.87
CA ARG A 67 -21.00 7.61 4.28
C ARG A 67 -21.58 6.50 5.17
N ASP A 68 -22.49 5.73 4.59
CA ASP A 68 -23.26 4.61 5.13
C ASP A 68 -22.56 3.25 4.98
N LYS A 69 -21.38 3.21 4.35
CA LYS A 69 -20.54 2.00 4.26
C LYS A 69 -19.32 2.09 5.16
N PRO A 70 -18.78 0.92 5.60
CA PRO A 70 -17.53 0.90 6.35
C PRO A 70 -16.37 1.47 5.52
N ALA A 71 -15.50 2.23 6.16
CA ALA A 71 -14.25 2.68 5.59
C ALA A 71 -13.33 1.50 5.27
N GLN A 72 -12.57 1.64 4.19
CA GLN A 72 -11.56 0.68 3.79
C GLN A 72 -10.16 1.22 4.12
N ILE A 73 -9.31 0.35 4.63
CA ILE A 73 -7.90 0.64 4.87
C ILE A 73 -7.12 0.05 3.70
N VAL A 74 -6.41 0.91 2.96
CA VAL A 74 -5.64 0.52 1.79
C VAL A 74 -4.17 0.82 2.03
N LEU A 75 -3.32 -0.18 1.87
CA LEU A 75 -1.86 -0.05 1.92
C LEU A 75 -1.33 0.36 0.55
N SER A 76 -0.30 1.22 0.55
CA SER A 76 0.41 1.56 -0.68
C SER A 76 1.26 0.39 -1.18
N VAL A 77 1.36 0.25 -2.50
CA VAL A 77 2.27 -0.72 -3.14
C VAL A 77 3.71 -0.51 -2.68
N ASP A 78 4.12 0.74 -2.46
CA ASP A 78 5.46 1.08 -1.97
C ASP A 78 5.79 0.46 -0.61
N VAL A 79 4.78 0.25 0.24
CA VAL A 79 4.97 -0.41 1.55
C VAL A 79 5.33 -1.87 1.35
N PHE A 80 4.65 -2.55 0.43
CA PHE A 80 4.98 -3.93 0.09
C PHE A 80 6.36 -4.04 -0.53
N LEU A 81 6.73 -3.11 -1.42
CA LEU A 81 8.07 -3.07 -2.01
C LEU A 81 9.16 -2.85 -0.95
N LYS A 82 9.00 -1.87 -0.06
CA LYS A 82 9.95 -1.65 1.05
C LYS A 82 10.05 -2.87 1.98
N SER A 83 8.91 -3.49 2.28
CA SER A 83 8.87 -4.68 3.13
C SER A 83 9.55 -5.87 2.47
N ALA A 84 9.40 -6.01 1.15
CA ALA A 84 10.11 -7.01 0.36
C ALA A 84 11.62 -6.70 0.34
N GLU A 85 12.04 -5.47 0.08
CA GLU A 85 13.45 -5.05 0.08
C GLU A 85 14.14 -5.25 1.43
N ALA A 86 13.42 -5.09 2.54
CA ALA A 86 13.94 -5.34 3.88
C ALA A 86 14.10 -6.83 4.22
N SER A 87 13.51 -7.74 3.43
CA SER A 87 13.58 -9.18 3.65
C SER A 87 14.86 -9.76 3.04
N GLU A 88 15.64 -10.50 3.85
CA GLU A 88 16.86 -11.17 3.38
C GLU A 88 16.61 -12.19 2.25
N GLN A 89 15.38 -12.71 2.20
CA GLN A 89 14.96 -13.73 1.25
C GLN A 89 14.51 -13.14 -0.08
N PHE A 90 14.31 -11.82 -0.17
CA PHE A 90 13.97 -11.17 -1.43
C PHE A 90 15.18 -11.13 -2.35
N ASP A 91 14.97 -11.55 -3.59
CA ASP A 91 16.02 -11.65 -4.62
C ASP A 91 15.66 -10.83 -5.87
N GLY A 92 14.86 -9.78 -5.67
CA GLY A 92 14.37 -8.93 -6.74
C GLY A 92 13.10 -9.43 -7.43
N PHE A 93 12.72 -8.72 -8.48
CA PHE A 93 11.54 -9.03 -9.28
C PHE A 93 11.69 -8.47 -10.70
N GLU A 94 11.04 -9.13 -11.64
CA GLU A 94 10.77 -8.61 -12.98
C GLU A 94 9.32 -8.16 -13.04
N ALA A 95 9.05 -7.07 -13.76
CA ALA A 95 7.69 -6.62 -14.02
C ALA A 95 7.59 -5.97 -15.39
N GLY A 96 6.39 -6.01 -15.96
CA GLY A 96 6.15 -5.39 -17.24
C GLY A 96 4.71 -5.46 -17.70
N ILE A 97 4.52 -5.26 -19.00
CA ILE A 97 3.21 -5.26 -19.65
C ILE A 97 3.06 -6.46 -20.59
N ILE A 98 1.81 -6.87 -20.77
CA ILE A 98 1.40 -7.90 -21.70
C ILE A 98 0.70 -7.21 -22.87
N LEU A 99 1.19 -7.46 -24.08
CA LEU A 99 0.60 -6.98 -25.32
C LEU A 99 0.07 -8.17 -26.13
N LYS A 100 -1.03 -7.95 -26.86
CA LYS A 100 -1.60 -8.90 -27.79
C LYS A 100 -1.37 -8.42 -29.22
N ASP A 101 -0.71 -9.23 -30.04
CA ASP A 101 -0.55 -8.91 -31.45
C ASP A 101 -1.85 -9.17 -32.26
N ALA A 102 -1.83 -8.83 -33.55
CA ALA A 102 -2.95 -9.08 -34.46
C ALA A 102 -3.24 -10.58 -34.69
N SER A 103 -2.27 -11.47 -34.48
CA SER A 103 -2.44 -12.94 -34.57
C SER A 103 -3.00 -13.57 -33.28
N GLY A 104 -3.13 -12.78 -32.21
CA GLY A 104 -3.59 -13.22 -30.90
C GLY A 104 -2.51 -13.75 -29.98
N LYS A 105 -1.23 -13.63 -30.37
CA LYS A 105 -0.09 -14.03 -29.55
C LYS A 105 0.17 -12.98 -28.45
N LEU A 106 0.51 -13.45 -27.25
CA LEU A 106 0.90 -12.60 -26.13
C LEU A 106 2.41 -12.34 -26.14
N GLU A 107 2.78 -11.06 -26.08
CA GLU A 107 4.13 -10.58 -25.86
C GLU A 107 4.25 -10.06 -24.42
N PHE A 108 5.25 -10.55 -23.69
CA PHE A 108 5.58 -10.09 -22.34
C PHE A 108 6.77 -9.13 -22.46
N ARG A 109 6.50 -7.83 -22.34
CA ARG A 109 7.51 -6.78 -22.44
C ARG A 109 7.86 -6.28 -21.05
N GLU A 110 9.16 -6.17 -20.76
CA GLU A 110 9.63 -5.61 -19.50
C GLU A 110 9.38 -4.10 -19.43
N GLY A 111 9.06 -3.62 -18.23
CA GLY A 111 8.76 -2.21 -17.98
C GLY A 111 7.34 -1.81 -18.38
N SER A 112 7.04 -0.52 -18.16
CA SER A 112 5.69 0.05 -18.34
C SER A 112 5.58 0.98 -19.55
N PHE A 113 6.59 0.97 -20.43
CA PHE A 113 6.62 1.84 -21.59
C PHE A 113 5.72 1.29 -22.69
N LEU A 114 4.78 2.12 -23.15
CA LEU A 114 3.77 1.76 -24.13
C LEU A 114 3.62 2.89 -25.13
N PHE A 115 3.70 2.57 -26.43
CA PHE A 115 3.42 3.55 -27.47
C PHE A 115 1.93 3.83 -27.57
N LYS A 116 1.56 5.05 -27.99
CA LYS A 116 0.16 5.46 -28.05
C LYS A 116 -0.64 4.57 -29.02
N GLU A 117 0.01 4.13 -30.08
CA GLU A 117 -0.52 3.26 -31.11
C GLU A 117 -0.76 1.82 -30.60
N GLU A 118 -0.06 1.41 -29.54
CA GLU A 118 -0.14 0.08 -28.93
C GLU A 118 -1.19 -0.01 -27.81
N HIS A 119 -1.87 1.09 -27.43
CA HIS A 119 -2.85 1.09 -26.33
C HIS A 119 -3.96 0.04 -26.51
N GLY A 120 -4.43 -0.18 -27.75
CA GLY A 120 -5.46 -1.19 -28.05
C GLY A 120 -4.98 -2.64 -27.89
N ASN A 121 -3.67 -2.84 -27.85
CA ASN A 121 -3.03 -4.16 -27.73
C ASN A 121 -2.70 -4.49 -26.27
N LEU A 122 -2.82 -3.54 -25.33
CA LEU A 122 -2.53 -3.76 -23.92
C LEU A 122 -3.57 -4.69 -23.29
N VAL A 123 -3.10 -5.84 -22.80
CA VAL A 123 -3.96 -6.86 -22.17
C VAL A 123 -3.84 -6.83 -20.65
N GLY A 124 -2.71 -6.37 -20.12
CA GLY A 124 -2.48 -6.29 -18.69
C GLY A 124 -1.02 -6.08 -18.31
N GLY A 125 -0.73 -6.22 -17.02
CA GLY A 125 0.62 -6.26 -16.48
C GLY A 125 1.01 -7.66 -16.02
N TRP A 126 2.31 -7.92 -15.92
CA TRP A 126 2.86 -9.14 -15.32
C TRP A 126 3.96 -8.78 -14.33
N ALA A 127 4.17 -9.66 -13.34
CA ALA A 127 5.30 -9.57 -12.44
C ALA A 127 5.76 -10.98 -12.02
N LYS A 128 7.06 -11.15 -11.84
CA LYS A 128 7.69 -12.37 -11.33
C LYS A 128 8.64 -11.97 -10.19
N VAL A 129 8.36 -12.46 -8.99
CA VAL A 129 9.15 -12.18 -7.80
C VAL A 129 10.07 -13.36 -7.50
N TYR A 130 11.34 -13.08 -7.24
CA TYR A 130 12.34 -14.07 -6.90
C TYR A 130 12.59 -14.10 -5.40
N ARG A 131 12.73 -15.32 -4.87
CA ARG A 131 12.95 -15.58 -3.46
C ARG A 131 13.98 -16.67 -3.27
N LYS A 132 14.92 -16.46 -2.35
CA LYS A 132 15.99 -17.42 -2.04
C LYS A 132 15.45 -18.66 -1.32
N ASP A 133 14.40 -18.50 -0.52
CA ASP A 133 13.82 -19.58 0.29
C ASP A 133 12.84 -20.49 -0.49
N ARG A 134 12.42 -20.09 -1.70
CA ARG A 134 11.42 -20.83 -2.48
C ARG A 134 11.77 -20.85 -3.97
N GLY A 135 12.17 -22.02 -4.47
CA GLY A 135 12.47 -22.21 -5.89
C GLY A 135 11.24 -22.40 -6.79
N LYS A 136 10.04 -22.57 -6.24
CA LYS A 136 8.81 -22.78 -7.04
C LYS A 136 7.77 -21.71 -6.73
N PRO A 137 7.12 -21.13 -7.77
CA PRO A 137 6.05 -20.16 -7.59
C PRO A 137 4.81 -20.84 -6.99
N PHE A 138 4.01 -20.05 -6.26
CA PHE A 138 2.69 -20.44 -5.79
C PHE A 138 1.64 -19.68 -6.62
N TYR A 139 0.66 -20.41 -7.15
CA TYR A 139 -0.48 -19.84 -7.88
C TYR A 139 -1.73 -20.07 -7.03
N SER A 140 -2.45 -18.99 -6.71
CA SER A 140 -3.77 -19.02 -6.05
C SER A 140 -4.84 -18.47 -6.96
#